data_AF-A0A101UV54-F1
#
_entry.id   AF-A0A101UV54-F1
#
_cell.length_a   1.000
_cell.length_b   1.000
_cell.length_c   1.000
_cell.angle_alpha   90.00
_cell.angle_beta   90.00
_cell.angle_gamma   90.00
#
_symmetry.space_group_name_H-M   'P 1'
#
loop_
_entity.id
_entity.type
_entity.pdbx_description
1 polymer ?
#
loop_
_entity_poly.entity_id
_entity_poly.type
_entity_poly.pdbx_seq_one_letter_code
_entity_poly.pdbx_strand_id
1 'polypeptide(L)'
;MLCARLTNARFLAMDPDHPVAHDLGIWRGRVVGLDEAVTSLPAREVIDLQGATVLPGFIDAHVHLAWTGFKQNTPSIAGLTRIDDVLAVVAEAARKRSPGDWVSIAGYDRRALGRHLTAAHLDKAGRGRKVFVMHDSGHGCVVNSAVLDLLPADIPHENAFLAEGAMGAARARRSARV
;
A
#
# COMPACT_ATOMS: atom_id res chain seq x y z
N MET A 1 -35.98 -4.75 -21.34
CA MET A 1 -35.75 -3.46 -20.65
C MET A 1 -34.38 -3.47 -19.99
N LEU A 2 -33.55 -2.47 -20.26
CA LEU A 2 -32.22 -2.28 -19.69
C LEU A 2 -32.31 -1.79 -18.23
N CYS A 3 -31.26 -2.07 -17.44
CA CYS A 3 -31.11 -1.47 -16.11
C CYS A 3 -30.74 0.00 -16.23
N ALA A 4 -29.76 0.32 -17.07
CA ALA A 4 -29.35 1.69 -17.39
C ALA A 4 -28.93 1.78 -18.86
N ARG A 5 -29.11 2.96 -19.46
CA ARG A 5 -28.47 3.35 -20.71
C ARG A 5 -27.67 4.63 -20.48
N LEU A 6 -26.39 4.61 -20.79
CA LEU A 6 -25.50 5.76 -20.72
C LEU A 6 -25.43 6.40 -22.10
N THR A 7 -25.60 7.72 -22.21
CA THR A 7 -25.72 8.43 -23.49
C THR A 7 -24.84 9.67 -23.54
N ASN A 8 -24.63 10.24 -24.73
CA ASN A 8 -23.88 11.48 -24.93
C ASN A 8 -22.49 11.40 -24.26
N ALA A 9 -21.74 10.36 -24.59
CA ALA A 9 -20.39 10.16 -24.11
C ALA A 9 -19.51 9.63 -25.26
N ARG A 10 -18.20 9.60 -25.04
CA ARG A 10 -17.26 8.92 -25.93
C ARG A 10 -16.78 7.65 -25.24
N PHE A 11 -17.39 6.51 -25.54
CA PHE A 11 -17.04 5.22 -24.96
C PHE A 11 -15.90 4.59 -25.74
N LEU A 12 -14.74 4.40 -25.11
CA LEU A 12 -13.59 3.73 -25.72
C LEU A 12 -13.72 2.22 -25.51
N ALA A 13 -14.19 1.50 -26.53
CA ALA A 13 -14.58 0.08 -26.41
C ALA A 13 -13.40 -0.90 -26.36
N MET A 14 -12.19 -0.45 -26.73
CA MET A 14 -11.00 -1.29 -26.90
C MET A 14 -11.16 -2.40 -27.95
N ASP A 15 -12.10 -2.23 -28.88
CA ASP A 15 -12.28 -3.03 -30.08
C ASP A 15 -11.67 -2.27 -31.28
N PRO A 16 -10.66 -2.81 -31.99
CA PRO A 16 -10.10 -2.16 -33.17
C PRO A 16 -11.10 -1.87 -34.29
N ASP A 17 -12.15 -2.70 -34.43
CA ASP A 17 -13.14 -2.54 -35.49
C ASP A 17 -14.20 -1.48 -35.12
N HIS A 18 -14.44 -1.29 -33.82
CA HIS A 18 -15.40 -0.33 -33.27
C HIS A 18 -14.81 0.40 -32.06
N PRO A 19 -13.81 1.29 -32.27
CA PRO A 19 -13.01 1.84 -31.18
C PRO A 19 -13.76 2.83 -30.30
N VAL A 20 -14.83 3.43 -30.81
CA VAL A 20 -15.63 4.47 -30.15
C VAL A 20 -17.12 4.20 -30.32
N ALA A 21 -17.87 4.31 -29.23
CA ALA A 21 -19.34 4.36 -29.22
C ALA A 21 -19.85 5.61 -28.48
N HIS A 22 -21.15 5.90 -28.59
CA HIS A 22 -21.82 7.08 -28.03
C HIS A 22 -23.01 6.78 -27.11
N ASP A 23 -23.55 5.56 -27.21
CA ASP A 23 -24.53 5.01 -26.28
C ASP A 23 -24.06 3.64 -25.77
N LEU A 24 -24.32 3.34 -24.49
CA LEU A 24 -23.97 2.06 -23.86
C LEU A 24 -25.13 1.52 -23.03
N GLY A 25 -25.56 0.29 -23.32
CA GLY A 25 -26.64 -0.38 -22.61
C GLY A 25 -26.13 -1.34 -21.53
N ILE A 26 -26.67 -1.23 -20.32
CA ILE A 26 -26.34 -2.09 -19.18
C ILE A 26 -27.56 -2.92 -18.78
N TRP A 27 -27.37 -4.24 -18.71
CA TRP A 27 -28.35 -5.15 -18.15
C TRP A 27 -27.69 -6.04 -17.10
N ARG A 28 -28.18 -5.96 -15.85
CA ARG A 28 -27.70 -6.76 -14.71
C ARG A 28 -26.18 -6.74 -14.52
N GLY A 29 -25.59 -5.54 -14.60
CA GLY A 29 -24.15 -5.33 -14.41
C GLY A 29 -23.28 -5.73 -15.61
N ARG A 30 -23.87 -6.03 -16.76
CA ARG A 30 -23.15 -6.34 -18.00
C ARG A 30 -23.46 -5.32 -19.08
N VAL A 31 -22.46 -4.98 -19.88
CA VAL A 31 -22.65 -4.28 -21.14
C VAL A 31 -23.29 -5.26 -22.12
N VAL A 32 -24.44 -4.90 -22.71
CA VAL A 32 -25.19 -5.76 -23.64
C VAL A 32 -25.27 -5.23 -25.07
N GLY A 33 -24.78 -4.02 -25.29
CA GLY A 33 -24.69 -3.42 -26.61
C GLY A 33 -24.25 -1.97 -26.54
N LEU A 34 -23.90 -1.46 -27.71
CA LEU A 34 -23.46 -0.10 -27.96
C LEU A 34 -24.34 0.50 -29.07
N ASP A 35 -24.47 1.82 -29.07
CA ASP A 35 -25.12 2.59 -30.14
C ASP A 35 -26.48 2.01 -30.57
N GLU A 36 -26.70 1.76 -31.86
CA GLU A 36 -28.00 1.41 -32.41
C GLU A 36 -28.57 0.11 -31.81
N ALA A 37 -27.70 -0.78 -31.31
CA ALA A 37 -28.11 -2.01 -30.64
C ALA A 37 -28.90 -1.77 -29.34
N VAL A 38 -28.80 -0.56 -28.76
CA VAL A 38 -29.41 -0.22 -27.47
C VAL A 38 -30.25 1.06 -27.49
N THR A 39 -30.13 1.92 -28.49
CA THR A 39 -30.87 3.20 -28.58
C THR A 39 -32.40 3.03 -28.64
N SER A 40 -32.90 1.94 -29.24
CA SER A 40 -34.35 1.66 -29.32
C SER A 40 -34.89 0.89 -28.11
N LEU A 41 -34.02 0.35 -27.25
CA LEU A 41 -34.43 -0.47 -26.12
C LEU A 41 -34.92 0.42 -24.95
N PRO A 42 -36.05 0.06 -24.30
CA PRO A 42 -36.47 0.76 -23.08
C PRO A 42 -35.46 0.52 -21.96
N ALA A 43 -35.12 1.57 -21.22
CA ALA A 43 -34.22 1.52 -20.07
C ALA A 43 -34.94 2.05 -18.82
N ARG A 44 -34.68 1.44 -17.67
CA ARG A 44 -35.19 1.93 -16.38
C ARG A 44 -34.58 3.28 -16.02
N GLU A 45 -33.33 3.50 -16.41
CA GLU A 45 -32.58 4.73 -16.18
C GLU A 45 -31.84 5.12 -17.46
N VAL A 46 -31.87 6.40 -17.81
CA VAL A 46 -31.09 6.97 -18.90
C VAL A 46 -30.21 8.06 -18.31
N ILE A 47 -28.90 7.94 -18.48
CA ILE A 47 -27.91 8.82 -17.87
C ILE A 47 -27.14 9.53 -18.99
N ASP A 48 -27.36 10.84 -19.11
CA ASP A 48 -26.60 11.71 -20.01
C ASP A 48 -25.24 12.05 -19.37
N LEU A 49 -24.16 11.69 -20.05
CA LEU A 49 -22.78 11.89 -19.59
C LEU A 49 -22.13 13.19 -20.11
N GLN A 50 -22.90 14.06 -20.77
CA GLN A 50 -22.53 15.43 -21.12
C GLN A 50 -21.22 15.56 -21.93
N GLY A 51 -21.00 14.63 -22.85
CA GLY A 51 -19.81 14.55 -23.69
C GLY A 51 -18.57 13.95 -23.00
N ALA A 52 -18.70 13.39 -21.79
CA ALA A 52 -17.59 12.78 -21.08
C ALA A 52 -16.99 11.58 -21.84
N THR A 53 -15.73 11.26 -21.58
CA THR A 53 -15.09 10.05 -22.10
C THR A 53 -15.20 8.93 -21.07
N VAL A 54 -15.64 7.76 -21.52
CA VAL A 54 -15.78 6.55 -20.70
C VAL A 54 -14.78 5.51 -21.17
N LEU A 55 -14.05 4.93 -20.21
CA LEU A 55 -13.05 3.90 -20.41
C LEU A 55 -13.46 2.64 -19.64
N PRO A 56 -13.00 1.45 -20.05
CA PRO A 56 -13.02 0.28 -19.17
C PRO A 56 -12.29 0.62 -17.87
N GLY A 57 -12.79 0.10 -16.75
CA GLY A 57 -12.10 0.25 -15.47
C GLY A 57 -10.68 -0.33 -15.55
N PHE A 58 -9.72 0.35 -14.92
CA PHE A 58 -8.35 -0.14 -14.87
C PHE A 58 -8.27 -1.47 -14.12
N ILE A 59 -7.48 -2.40 -14.68
CA ILE A 59 -7.16 -3.67 -14.05
C ILE A 59 -5.67 -3.64 -13.70
N ASP A 60 -5.36 -3.60 -12.41
CA ASP A 60 -4.00 -3.80 -11.93
C ASP A 60 -3.80 -5.30 -11.66
N ALA A 61 -3.03 -5.95 -12.55
CA ALA A 61 -2.80 -7.39 -12.50
C ALA A 61 -1.87 -7.82 -11.36
N HIS A 62 -1.12 -6.90 -10.75
CA HIS A 62 -0.17 -7.22 -9.68
C HIS A 62 -0.20 -6.14 -8.61
N VAL A 63 -0.99 -6.40 -7.57
CA VAL A 63 -1.06 -5.55 -6.38
C VAL A 63 -0.71 -6.30 -5.10
N HIS A 64 -0.14 -5.58 -4.14
CA HIS A 64 0.01 -6.06 -2.78
C HIS A 64 -1.02 -5.38 -1.87
N LEU A 65 -2.31 -5.72 -2.02
CA LEU A 65 -3.40 -4.99 -1.33
C LEU A 65 -3.26 -4.98 0.20
N ALA A 66 -2.89 -6.12 0.80
CA ALA A 66 -2.63 -6.21 2.24
C ALA A 66 -1.46 -5.32 2.68
N TRP A 67 -0.43 -5.19 1.84
CA TRP A 67 0.70 -4.30 2.10
C TRP A 67 0.31 -2.82 2.00
N THR A 68 -0.54 -2.47 1.03
CA THR A 68 -1.11 -1.12 0.90
C THR A 68 -1.89 -0.74 2.15
N GLY A 69 -2.79 -1.60 2.62
CA GLY A 69 -3.54 -1.39 3.85
C GLY A 69 -2.63 -1.31 5.09
N PHE A 70 -1.58 -2.14 5.14
CA PHE A 70 -0.57 -2.07 6.21
C PHE A 70 0.16 -0.72 6.21
N LYS A 71 0.63 -0.24 5.05
CA LYS A 71 1.31 1.06 4.92
C LYS A 71 0.41 2.22 5.33
N GLN A 72 -0.87 2.21 4.95
CA GLN A 72 -1.82 3.28 5.33
C GLN A 72 -2.05 3.39 6.84
N ASN A 73 -1.96 2.28 7.57
CA ASN A 73 -2.18 2.23 9.02
C ASN A 73 -0.88 2.26 9.85
N THR A 74 0.28 2.39 9.20
CA THR A 74 1.59 2.38 9.86
C THR A 74 2.20 3.78 9.80
N PRO A 75 2.68 4.35 10.92
CA PRO A 75 3.42 5.61 10.91
C PRO A 75 4.59 5.54 9.93
N SER A 76 4.69 6.54 9.05
CA SER A 76 5.71 6.59 8.00
C SER A 76 6.76 7.65 8.31
N ILE A 77 8.01 7.32 7.99
CA ILE A 77 9.15 8.24 8.01
C ILE A 77 9.66 8.54 6.59
N ALA A 78 8.90 8.16 5.56
CA ALA A 78 9.26 8.44 4.16
C ALA A 78 9.45 9.93 3.92
N GLY A 79 10.55 10.29 3.24
CA GLY A 79 10.89 11.68 2.92
C GLY A 79 11.56 12.46 4.07
N LEU A 80 11.66 11.91 5.28
CA LEU A 80 12.42 12.55 6.36
C LEU A 80 13.92 12.44 6.08
N THR A 81 14.64 13.56 6.25
CA THR A 81 16.07 13.67 5.95
C THR A 81 16.94 13.84 7.19
N ARG A 82 16.34 14.02 8.37
CA ARG A 82 17.04 14.14 9.65
C ARG A 82 16.71 12.97 10.57
N ILE A 83 17.73 12.42 11.22
CA ILE A 83 17.54 11.33 12.19
C ILE A 83 16.64 11.76 13.35
N ASP A 84 16.76 12.98 13.85
CA ASP A 84 15.94 13.43 14.99
C ASP A 84 14.44 13.40 14.66
N ASP A 85 14.06 13.77 13.43
CA ASP A 85 12.67 13.76 12.98
C ASP A 85 12.16 12.32 12.88
N VAL A 86 12.98 11.41 12.36
CA VAL A 86 12.69 9.97 12.35
C VAL A 86 12.45 9.47 13.77
N LEU A 87 13.36 9.77 14.70
CA LEU A 87 13.27 9.29 16.08
C LEU A 87 12.09 9.90 16.84
N ALA A 88 11.67 11.12 16.50
CA ALA A 88 10.45 11.71 17.03
C ALA A 88 9.21 10.90 16.63
N VAL A 89 9.11 10.47 15.37
CA VAL A 89 8.02 9.60 14.89
C VAL A 89 8.06 8.24 15.59
N VAL A 90 9.24 7.62 15.71
CA VAL A 90 9.40 6.35 16.44
C VAL A 90 8.96 6.49 17.90
N ALA A 91 9.39 7.56 18.58
CA ALA A 91 9.06 7.80 19.98
C ALA A 91 7.56 8.03 20.19
N GLU A 92 6.90 8.76 19.30
CA GLU A 92 5.45 8.96 19.35
C GLU A 92 4.68 7.66 19.13
N ALA A 93 5.09 6.84 18.16
CA ALA A 93 4.49 5.53 17.95
C ALA A 93 4.72 4.60 19.16
N ALA A 94 5.91 4.65 19.76
CA ALA A 94 6.25 3.89 20.95
C ALA A 94 5.39 4.27 22.16
N ARG A 95 5.13 5.57 22.40
CA ARG A 95 4.29 6.04 23.52
C ARG A 95 2.89 5.42 23.53
N LYS A 96 2.35 5.06 22.37
CA LYS A 96 1.00 4.48 22.20
C LYS A 96 0.94 2.98 22.45
N ARG A 97 2.04 2.35 22.89
CA ARG A 97 2.15 0.90 23.08
C ARG A 97 2.56 0.56 24.50
N SER A 98 2.21 -0.64 24.96
CA SER A 98 2.65 -1.13 26.26
C SER A 98 4.15 -1.48 26.23
N PRO A 99 4.84 -1.49 27.39
CA PRO A 99 6.21 -1.98 27.46
C PRO A 99 6.34 -3.39 26.86
N GLY A 100 7.39 -3.62 26.07
CA GLY A 100 7.63 -4.91 25.41
C GLY A 100 6.83 -5.17 24.12
N ASP A 101 5.83 -4.34 23.79
CA ASP A 101 5.08 -4.45 22.54
C ASP A 101 5.94 -4.11 21.31
N TRP A 102 5.44 -4.51 20.14
CA TRP A 102 6.00 -4.15 18.84
C TRP A 102 5.56 -2.75 18.39
N VAL A 103 6.52 -1.98 17.89
CA VAL A 103 6.32 -0.69 17.23
C VAL A 103 6.76 -0.84 15.78
N SER A 104 5.83 -0.69 14.84
CA SER A 104 6.11 -0.77 13.41
C SER A 104 6.15 0.62 12.80
N ILE A 105 7.16 0.85 11.98
CA ILE A 105 7.38 2.11 11.25
C ILE A 105 7.67 1.76 9.79
N ALA A 106 7.15 2.53 8.86
CA ALA A 106 7.33 2.32 7.41
C ALA A 106 8.16 3.44 6.77
N GLY A 107 8.66 3.20 5.56
CA GLY A 107 9.24 4.25 4.72
C GLY A 107 10.70 4.58 5.01
N TYR A 108 11.47 3.67 5.61
CA TYR A 108 12.90 3.90 5.79
C TYR A 108 13.64 3.84 4.46
N ASP A 109 14.38 4.91 4.16
CA ASP A 109 15.35 4.97 3.06
C ASP A 109 16.63 5.64 3.55
N ARG A 110 17.74 4.91 3.52
CA ARG A 110 19.06 5.41 3.90
C ARG A 110 19.48 6.61 3.05
N ARG A 111 19.12 6.64 1.76
CA ARG A 111 19.54 7.69 0.82
C ARG A 111 19.02 9.06 1.25
N ALA A 112 17.78 9.10 1.77
CA ALA A 112 17.19 10.32 2.29
C ALA A 112 17.91 10.85 3.55
N LEU A 113 18.43 9.95 4.39
CA LEU A 113 19.11 10.29 5.64
C LEU A 113 20.63 10.50 5.51
N GLY A 114 21.22 10.12 4.37
CA GLY A 114 22.67 10.15 4.12
C GLY A 114 23.49 9.15 4.94
N ARG A 115 22.86 8.41 5.88
CA ARG A 115 23.49 7.40 6.74
C ARG A 115 22.45 6.43 7.28
N HIS A 116 22.91 5.29 7.81
CA HIS A 116 22.03 4.30 8.42
C HIS A 116 21.49 4.75 9.78
N LEU A 117 20.25 4.34 10.08
CA LEU A 117 19.80 4.20 11.47
C LEU A 117 20.58 3.05 12.13
N THR A 118 20.65 3.07 13.45
CA THR A 118 21.34 2.03 14.24
C THR A 118 20.39 1.52 15.32
N ALA A 119 20.67 0.35 15.88
CA ALA A 119 19.91 -0.16 17.01
C ALA A 119 19.87 0.85 18.18
N ALA A 120 21.00 1.48 18.50
CA ALA A 120 21.10 2.46 19.59
C ALA A 120 20.18 3.68 19.39
N HIS A 121 20.05 4.17 18.15
CA HIS A 121 19.09 5.23 17.83
C HIS A 121 17.66 4.79 18.17
N LEU A 122 17.29 3.56 17.76
CA LEU A 122 15.97 3.02 17.96
C LEU A 122 15.70 2.60 19.41
N ASP A 123 16.70 2.18 20.17
CA ASP A 123 16.57 1.88 21.60
C ASP A 123 16.19 3.13 22.40
N LYS A 124 16.87 4.26 22.12
CA LYS A 124 16.55 5.56 22.74
C LYS A 124 15.12 6.00 22.45
N ALA A 125 14.66 5.85 21.21
CA ALA A 125 13.30 6.24 20.82
C ALA A 125 12.23 5.24 21.28
N GLY A 126 12.54 3.94 21.23
CA GLY A 126 11.63 2.84 21.53
C GLY A 126 11.32 2.66 23.01
N ARG A 127 12.20 3.13 23.90
CA ARG A 127 12.00 3.10 25.38
C ARG A 127 11.59 1.71 25.88
N GLY A 128 12.36 0.69 25.50
CA GLY A 128 12.15 -0.72 25.90
C GLY A 128 11.10 -1.51 25.09
N ARG A 129 10.54 -0.92 24.02
CA ARG A 129 9.67 -1.62 23.06
C ARG A 129 10.48 -2.21 21.91
N LYS A 130 9.88 -3.18 21.21
CA LYS A 130 10.47 -3.85 20.04
C LYS A 130 10.21 -3.02 18.81
N VAL A 131 11.22 -2.29 18.33
CA VAL A 131 11.08 -1.37 17.19
C VAL A 131 11.49 -2.08 15.91
N PHE A 132 10.60 -2.03 14.93
CA PHE A 132 10.81 -2.60 13.60
C PHE A 132 10.49 -1.54 12.54
N VAL A 133 11.54 -1.07 11.86
CA VAL A 133 11.44 -0.02 10.84
C VAL A 133 11.63 -0.67 9.46
N MET A 134 10.55 -0.76 8.68
CA MET A 134 10.54 -1.35 7.35
C MET A 134 11.22 -0.44 6.33
N HIS A 135 12.18 -0.99 5.59
CA HIS A 135 12.79 -0.33 4.44
C HIS A 135 11.76 -0.20 3.31
N ASP A 136 11.79 0.89 2.57
CA ASP A 136 10.71 1.20 1.61
C ASP A 136 10.65 0.23 0.42
N SER A 137 11.76 -0.46 0.13
CA SER A 137 11.79 -1.56 -0.85
C SER A 137 10.99 -2.79 -0.41
N GLY A 138 10.67 -2.94 0.88
CA GLY A 138 10.06 -4.15 1.42
C GLY A 138 11.03 -5.32 1.65
N HIS A 139 12.30 -5.19 1.23
CA HIS A 139 13.33 -6.23 1.27
C HIS A 139 14.29 -6.15 2.48
N GLY A 140 14.07 -5.20 3.38
CA GLY A 140 14.88 -5.09 4.58
C GLY A 140 14.20 -4.29 5.68
N CYS A 141 14.82 -4.27 6.85
CA CYS A 141 14.39 -3.46 7.97
C CYS A 141 15.58 -3.05 8.84
N VAL A 142 15.39 -1.99 9.63
CA VAL A 142 16.26 -1.69 10.77
C VAL A 142 15.50 -2.00 12.04
N VAL A 143 16.15 -2.68 12.98
CA VAL A 143 15.55 -3.06 14.26
C VAL A 143 16.38 -2.57 15.44
N ASN A 144 15.79 -2.53 16.62
CA ASN A 144 16.51 -2.17 17.86
C ASN A 144 17.05 -3.41 18.57
N SER A 145 17.82 -3.21 19.65
CA SER A 145 18.48 -4.31 20.36
C SER A 145 17.46 -5.32 20.92
N ALA A 146 16.32 -4.83 21.43
CA ALA A 146 15.24 -5.70 21.94
C ALA A 146 14.63 -6.65 20.90
N VAL A 147 14.77 -6.37 19.60
CA VAL A 147 14.39 -7.29 18.52
C VAL A 147 15.54 -8.21 18.18
N LEU A 148 16.78 -7.70 18.11
CA LEU A 148 17.98 -8.53 17.86
C LEU A 148 18.11 -9.65 18.89
N ASP A 149 17.81 -9.38 20.16
CA ASP A 149 17.85 -10.36 21.25
C ASP A 149 16.86 -11.54 21.06
N LEU A 150 15.88 -11.42 20.16
CA LEU A 150 14.93 -12.48 19.83
C LEU A 150 15.37 -13.35 18.65
N LEU A 151 16.46 -12.98 17.99
CA LEU A 151 16.97 -13.61 16.77
C LEU A 151 18.16 -14.52 17.11
N PRO A 152 18.48 -15.48 16.24
CA PRO A 152 19.72 -16.25 16.35
C PRO A 152 20.94 -15.33 16.40
N ALA A 153 21.94 -15.68 17.20
CA ALA A 153 23.14 -14.85 17.41
C ALA A 153 23.99 -14.67 16.14
N ASP A 154 23.89 -15.60 15.19
CA ASP A 154 24.60 -15.60 13.92
C ASP A 154 23.81 -14.95 12.77
N ILE A 155 22.66 -14.33 13.07
CA ILE A 155 21.82 -13.76 12.03
C ILE A 155 22.56 -12.63 11.29
N PRO A 156 22.66 -12.67 9.95
CA PRO A 156 23.43 -11.67 9.23
C PRO A 156 22.76 -10.30 9.30
N HIS A 157 23.49 -9.29 9.76
CA HIS A 157 23.03 -7.90 9.78
C HIS A 157 24.19 -6.90 9.74
N GLU A 158 23.93 -5.71 9.22
CA GLU A 158 24.87 -4.58 9.25
C GLU A 158 24.25 -3.44 10.07
N ASN A 159 24.82 -3.10 11.23
CA ASN A 159 24.28 -2.04 12.10
C ASN A 159 22.77 -2.20 12.42
N ALA A 160 22.33 -3.44 12.67
CA ALA A 160 20.93 -3.83 12.88
C ALA A 160 20.01 -3.68 11.66
N PHE A 161 20.57 -3.45 10.47
CA PHE A 161 19.87 -3.63 9.21
C PHE A 161 19.84 -5.12 8.83
N LEU A 162 18.64 -5.67 8.70
CA LEU A 162 18.36 -7.04 8.31
C LEU A 162 17.83 -7.03 6.88
N ALA A 163 18.43 -7.83 5.99
CA ALA A 163 17.99 -7.99 4.60
C ALA A 163 17.34 -9.36 4.37
N GLU A 164 16.36 -9.42 3.47
CA GLU A 164 15.74 -10.65 2.95
C GLU A 164 15.37 -11.67 4.05
N GLY A 165 16.04 -12.83 4.07
CA GLY A 165 15.78 -13.90 5.04
C GLY A 165 16.01 -13.47 6.49
N ALA A 166 16.98 -12.60 6.75
CA ALA A 166 17.23 -12.07 8.10
C ALA A 166 16.06 -11.18 8.57
N MET A 167 15.50 -10.36 7.68
CA MET A 167 14.26 -9.63 7.95
C MET A 167 13.09 -10.60 8.16
N GLY A 168 13.04 -11.70 7.40
CA GLY A 168 12.05 -12.76 7.55
C GLY A 168 12.01 -13.34 8.97
N ALA A 169 13.17 -13.60 9.57
CA ALA A 169 13.26 -14.08 10.96
C ALA A 169 12.66 -13.07 11.96
N ALA A 170 12.96 -11.77 11.80
CA ALA A 170 12.36 -10.72 12.63
C ALA A 170 10.85 -10.61 12.45
N ARG A 171 10.35 -10.74 11.22
CA ARG A 171 8.90 -10.76 10.94
C ARG A 171 8.22 -11.96 11.60
N ALA A 172 8.83 -13.15 11.59
CA ALA A 172 8.27 -14.34 12.22
C ALA A 172 8.08 -14.17 13.73
N ARG A 173 9.01 -13.49 14.43
CA ARG A 173 8.88 -13.17 15.87
C ARG A 173 7.77 -12.16 16.17
N ARG A 174 7.41 -11.33 15.19
CA ARG A 174 6.35 -10.33 15.31
C ARG A 174 4.96 -10.93 15.13
N SER A 175 4.80 -11.91 14.25
CA SER A 175 3.50 -12.52 13.93
C SER A 175 3.05 -13.61 14.90
N ALA A 176 3.94 -14.14 15.75
CA ALA A 176 3.65 -15.27 16.65
C ALA A 176 2.77 -14.93 17.88
N ARG A 177 2.03 -13.82 17.87
CA ARG A 177 1.16 -13.37 18.99
C ARG A 177 -0.22 -12.86 18.55
N VAL A 178 -0.69 -13.25 17.37
CA VAL A 178 -2.11 -13.10 17.00
C VAL A 178 -2.83 -14.41 17.26
#